data_AF-A0A7S0CTA8-F1
#
_entry.id   AF-A0A7S0CTA8-F1
#
_cell.length_a   1.000
_cell.length_b   1.000
_cell.length_c   1.000
_cell.angle_alpha   90.00
_cell.angle_beta   90.00
_cell.angle_gamma   90.00
#
_symmetry.space_group_name_H-M   'P 1'
#
loop_
_entity.id
_entity.type
_entity.pdbx_description
1 polymer ?
#
loop_
_entity_poly.entity_id
_entity_poly.type
_entity_poly.pdbx_seq_one_letter_code
_entity_poly.pdbx_strand_id
1 'polypeptide(L)'
;KFVRYISKLVYDNGHRTMCLMKARNDEKKKVIGGICYRPFFKLRFAEIVFCAVVGHEQVRGCGSQLMNHLKEHLGKDGVTHFVTYADDGAVGFFKKQGFSAELNQPKKTYNGHIKEYKGGQLMDCKLDPTGVASLYHGLGDGQNVQDGVYPKGARVEVQFLDKKSETGHRWCAAKIVNSKVGKDGKIHYFIHYPGWNKKWDCWTVPEHIRPDLNYRVDP
;
A
#
# COMPACT_ATOMS: atom_id res chain seq x y z
N LYS A 1 5.47 21.34 -22.36
CA LYS A 1 5.50 19.98 -22.97
C LYS A 1 5.18 18.88 -21.95
N PHE A 2 5.77 18.89 -20.76
CA PHE A 2 5.53 17.91 -19.69
C PHE A 2 4.09 17.90 -19.14
N VAL A 3 3.51 19.06 -18.80
CA VAL A 3 2.11 19.14 -18.29
C VAL A 3 1.11 18.55 -19.29
N ARG A 4 1.26 18.87 -20.59
CA ARG A 4 0.41 18.32 -21.67
C ARG A 4 0.53 16.80 -21.80
N TYR A 5 1.72 16.25 -21.54
CA TYR A 5 1.96 14.81 -21.54
C TYR A 5 1.24 14.12 -20.37
N ILE A 6 1.35 14.67 -19.16
CA ILE A 6 0.65 14.17 -17.98
C ILE A 6 -0.86 14.20 -18.18
N SER A 7 -1.42 15.35 -18.57
CA SER A 7 -2.85 15.48 -18.78
C SER A 7 -3.36 14.50 -19.82
N LYS A 8 -2.62 14.29 -20.92
CA LYS A 8 -3.02 13.32 -21.95
C LYS A 8 -3.15 11.91 -21.39
N LEU A 9 -2.28 11.50 -20.46
CA LEU A 9 -2.31 10.15 -19.89
C LEU A 9 -3.29 10.01 -18.75
N VAL A 10 -3.38 11.01 -17.87
CA VAL A 10 -4.34 11.00 -16.75
C VAL A 10 -5.78 10.99 -17.25
N TYR A 11 -6.07 11.66 -18.38
CA TYR A 11 -7.40 11.69 -18.99
C TYR A 11 -7.60 10.66 -20.13
N ASP A 12 -6.65 9.75 -20.33
CA ASP A 12 -6.82 8.68 -21.32
C ASP A 12 -7.74 7.59 -20.78
N ASN A 13 -8.71 7.14 -21.58
CA ASN A 13 -9.71 6.14 -21.15
C ASN A 13 -9.11 4.78 -20.77
N GLY A 14 -7.89 4.48 -21.21
CA GLY A 14 -7.17 3.27 -20.80
C GLY A 14 -6.51 3.37 -19.43
N HIS A 15 -6.41 4.57 -18.86
CA HIS A 15 -5.75 4.84 -17.59
C HIS A 15 -6.78 5.09 -16.49
N ARG A 16 -6.40 4.75 -15.27
CA ARG A 16 -7.16 4.98 -14.04
C ARG A 16 -6.24 5.59 -13.00
N THR A 17 -6.80 6.39 -12.09
CA THR A 17 -6.01 7.06 -11.06
C THR A 17 -6.62 6.86 -9.68
N MET A 18 -5.93 6.10 -8.84
CA MET A 18 -6.28 5.96 -7.43
C MET A 18 -5.79 7.20 -6.66
N CYS A 19 -6.70 7.88 -5.98
CA CYS A 19 -6.40 9.14 -5.29
C CYS A 19 -6.40 8.97 -3.77
N LEU A 20 -5.37 9.52 -3.11
CA LEU A 20 -5.34 9.67 -1.67
C LEU A 20 -5.94 11.01 -1.28
N MET A 21 -7.04 10.98 -0.53
CA MET A 21 -7.73 12.19 -0.09
C MET A 21 -7.61 12.37 1.41
N LYS A 22 -7.30 13.59 1.83
CA LYS A 22 -7.32 14.02 3.22
C LYS A 22 -8.60 14.80 3.48
N ALA A 23 -9.41 14.32 4.40
CA ALA A 23 -10.51 15.10 4.97
C ALA A 23 -9.95 15.92 6.15
N ARG A 24 -10.29 17.20 6.21
CA ARG A 24 -10.18 18.00 7.44
C ARG A 24 -11.59 18.26 7.93
N ASN A 25 -11.79 18.19 9.25
CA ASN A 25 -13.07 18.40 9.92
C ASN A 25 -13.72 19.72 9.44
N ASP A 26 -14.69 19.62 8.51
CA ASP A 26 -15.44 20.69 7.82
C ASP A 26 -14.81 21.40 6.60
N GLU A 27 -13.75 20.88 5.98
CA GLU A 27 -13.21 21.43 4.71
C GLU A 27 -13.34 20.49 3.50
N LYS A 28 -13.31 21.08 2.29
CA LYS A 28 -13.31 20.38 1.00
C LYS A 28 -12.21 19.32 0.96
N LYS A 29 -12.56 18.10 0.51
CA LYS A 29 -11.62 16.99 0.30
C LYS A 29 -10.41 17.47 -0.53
N LYS A 30 -9.20 17.28 0.00
CA LYS A 30 -7.95 17.65 -0.68
C LYS A 30 -7.21 16.40 -1.13
N VAL A 31 -6.86 16.33 -2.41
CA VAL A 31 -5.98 15.29 -2.96
C VAL A 31 -4.56 15.55 -2.46
N ILE A 32 -3.97 14.56 -1.80
CA ILE A 32 -2.61 14.63 -1.22
C ILE A 32 -1.64 13.66 -1.88
N GLY A 33 -2.12 12.80 -2.78
CA GLY A 33 -1.31 11.93 -3.60
C GLY A 33 -2.18 11.10 -4.54
N GLY A 34 -1.54 10.36 -5.44
CA GLY A 34 -2.23 9.42 -6.31
C GLY A 34 -1.29 8.53 -7.11
N ILE A 35 -1.84 7.43 -7.60
CA ILE A 35 -1.18 6.51 -8.51
C ILE A 35 -2.03 6.40 -9.78
N CYS A 36 -1.48 6.85 -10.91
CA CYS A 36 -2.05 6.64 -12.22
C CYS A 36 -1.50 5.33 -12.79
N TYR A 37 -2.39 4.44 -13.20
CA TYR A 37 -2.05 3.11 -13.69
C TYR A 37 -2.91 2.74 -14.91
N ARG A 38 -2.45 1.77 -15.69
CA ARG A 38 -3.14 1.21 -16.84
C ARG A 38 -3.28 -0.30 -16.66
N PRO A 39 -4.49 -0.80 -16.38
CA PRO A 39 -4.71 -2.23 -16.17
C PRO A 39 -4.86 -2.97 -17.51
N PHE A 40 -4.24 -4.15 -17.61
CA PHE A 40 -4.40 -5.10 -18.70
C PHE A 40 -5.00 -6.40 -18.16
N PHE A 41 -6.28 -6.37 -17.78
CA PHE A 41 -6.95 -7.47 -17.08
C PHE A 41 -6.82 -8.83 -17.79
N LYS A 42 -6.92 -8.87 -19.14
CA LYS A 42 -6.73 -10.10 -19.93
C LYS A 42 -5.33 -10.70 -19.81
N LEU A 43 -4.32 -9.84 -19.65
CA LEU A 43 -2.91 -10.23 -19.50
C LEU A 43 -2.49 -10.32 -18.02
N ARG A 44 -3.42 -10.04 -17.10
CA ARG A 44 -3.24 -10.11 -15.65
C ARG A 44 -2.09 -9.25 -15.11
N PHE A 45 -1.78 -8.15 -15.76
CA PHE A 45 -0.81 -7.17 -15.24
C PHE A 45 -1.36 -5.74 -15.32
N ALA A 46 -0.73 -4.82 -14.62
CA ALA A 46 -1.00 -3.40 -14.75
C ALA A 46 0.31 -2.59 -14.79
N GLU A 47 0.33 -1.56 -15.64
CA GLU A 47 1.43 -0.59 -15.74
C GLU A 47 1.19 0.55 -14.76
N ILE A 48 2.14 0.84 -13.87
CA ILE A 48 2.12 2.06 -13.06
C ILE A 48 2.81 3.15 -13.87
N VAL A 49 2.06 4.21 -14.19
CA VAL A 49 2.49 5.28 -15.09
C VAL A 49 2.98 6.49 -14.29
N PHE A 50 2.24 6.87 -13.24
CA PHE A 50 2.66 7.94 -12.33
C PHE A 50 2.39 7.53 -10.89
N CYS A 51 3.30 7.86 -9.98
CA CYS A 51 3.12 7.69 -8.55
C CYS A 51 3.66 8.95 -7.86
N ALA A 52 2.79 9.71 -7.20
CA ALA A 52 3.18 10.95 -6.55
C ALA A 52 2.41 11.20 -5.26
N VAL A 53 3.12 11.69 -4.25
CA VAL A 53 2.55 12.18 -2.98
C VAL A 53 3.10 13.58 -2.74
N VAL A 54 2.27 14.49 -2.22
CA VAL A 54 2.67 15.86 -1.92
C VAL A 54 3.80 15.86 -0.88
N GLY A 55 4.85 16.67 -1.11
CA GLY A 55 6.12 16.61 -0.38
C GLY A 55 6.02 16.55 1.15
N HIS A 56 5.18 17.38 1.77
CA HIS A 56 5.00 17.40 3.23
C HIS A 56 4.32 16.13 3.80
N GLU A 57 3.73 15.28 2.96
CA GLU A 57 3.10 14.01 3.35
C GLU A 57 3.96 12.78 2.96
N GLN A 58 5.08 12.95 2.23
CA GLN A 58 5.92 11.84 1.75
C GLN A 58 6.54 11.00 2.89
N VAL A 59 6.85 11.63 4.03
CA VAL A 59 7.51 10.96 5.17
C VAL A 59 6.51 10.23 6.09
N ARG A 60 5.21 10.30 5.80
CA ARG A 60 4.15 9.77 6.69
C ARG A 60 3.63 8.40 6.26
N GLY A 61 4.30 7.73 5.32
CA GLY A 61 3.89 6.42 4.80
C GLY A 61 2.74 6.47 3.79
N CYS A 62 2.29 7.66 3.38
CA CYS A 62 1.18 7.85 2.45
C CYS A 62 1.39 7.14 1.10
N GLY A 63 2.62 7.14 0.57
CA GLY A 63 2.94 6.44 -0.68
C GLY A 63 2.82 4.93 -0.55
N SER A 64 3.26 4.38 0.58
CA SER A 64 3.11 2.95 0.87
C SER A 64 1.65 2.56 1.08
N GLN A 65 0.86 3.39 1.78
CA GLN A 65 -0.58 3.16 1.91
C GLN A 65 -1.29 3.16 0.55
N LEU A 66 -1.00 4.14 -0.31
CA LEU A 66 -1.52 4.18 -1.68
C LEU A 66 -1.18 2.91 -2.47
N MET A 67 0.09 2.48 -2.41
CA MET A 67 0.53 1.27 -3.10
C MET A 67 -0.18 0.02 -2.57
N ASN A 68 -0.33 -0.10 -1.24
CA ASN A 68 -1.01 -1.24 -0.62
C ASN A 68 -2.48 -1.31 -1.05
N HIS A 69 -3.18 -0.17 -1.05
CA HIS A 69 -4.57 -0.11 -1.54
C HIS A 69 -4.67 -0.44 -3.02
N LEU A 70 -3.71 0.00 -3.84
CA LEU A 70 -3.69 -0.33 -5.26
C LEU A 70 -3.48 -1.83 -5.48
N LYS A 71 -2.55 -2.46 -4.75
CA LYS A 71 -2.30 -3.90 -4.77
C LYS A 71 -3.53 -4.69 -4.40
N GLU A 72 -4.23 -4.29 -3.34
CA GLU A 72 -5.45 -4.97 -2.90
C GLU A 72 -6.59 -4.80 -3.93
N HIS A 73 -6.79 -3.58 -4.43
CA HIS A 73 -7.84 -3.27 -5.39
C HIS A 73 -7.69 -4.07 -6.68
N LEU A 74 -6.50 -4.02 -7.29
CA LEU A 74 -6.26 -4.71 -8.56
C LEU A 74 -6.02 -6.21 -8.39
N GLY A 75 -5.55 -6.66 -7.22
CA GLY A 75 -5.49 -8.08 -6.88
C GLY A 75 -6.87 -8.73 -6.89
N LYS A 76 -7.89 -8.06 -6.35
CA LYS A 76 -9.30 -8.52 -6.42
C LYS A 76 -9.81 -8.61 -7.86
N ASP A 77 -9.36 -7.71 -8.74
CA ASP A 77 -9.69 -7.72 -10.16
C ASP A 77 -8.84 -8.71 -10.99
N GLY A 78 -8.04 -9.56 -10.34
CA GLY A 78 -7.30 -10.64 -10.98
C GLY A 78 -5.93 -10.25 -11.56
N VAL A 79 -5.48 -9.01 -11.34
CA VAL A 79 -4.11 -8.58 -11.64
C VAL A 79 -3.14 -9.35 -10.74
N THR A 80 -2.06 -9.87 -11.32
CA THR A 80 -1.04 -10.63 -10.60
C THR A 80 0.32 -9.96 -10.63
N HIS A 81 0.54 -8.98 -11.51
CA HIS A 81 1.83 -8.31 -11.64
C HIS A 81 1.67 -6.81 -11.88
N PHE A 82 2.55 -6.03 -11.27
CA PHE A 82 2.76 -4.64 -11.61
C PHE A 82 4.06 -4.45 -12.34
N VAL A 83 4.04 -3.58 -13.35
CA VAL A 83 5.22 -3.18 -14.11
C VAL A 83 5.31 -1.66 -14.06
N THR A 84 6.52 -1.13 -13.86
CA THR A 84 6.76 0.32 -13.81
C THR A 84 8.12 0.67 -14.38
N TYR A 85 8.24 1.86 -14.94
CA TYR A 85 9.54 2.50 -15.18
C TYR A 85 9.81 3.47 -14.04
N ALA A 86 10.73 3.12 -13.15
CA ALA A 86 11.14 3.94 -12.03
C ALA A 86 12.30 4.86 -12.42
N ASP A 87 12.24 6.13 -12.09
CA ASP A 87 13.41 7.01 -12.13
C ASP A 87 14.36 6.70 -10.96
N ASP A 88 15.62 7.15 -11.06
CA ASP A 88 16.66 6.89 -10.05
C ASP A 88 16.23 7.27 -8.62
N GLY A 89 15.42 8.33 -8.50
CA GLY A 89 14.87 8.80 -7.23
C GLY A 89 13.77 7.91 -6.63
N ALA A 90 13.02 7.17 -7.46
CA ALA A 90 11.94 6.29 -7.01
C ALA A 90 12.34 4.81 -6.92
N VAL A 91 13.47 4.37 -7.48
CA VAL A 91 13.92 2.96 -7.41
C VAL A 91 13.92 2.46 -5.96
N GLY A 92 14.42 3.25 -5.01
CA GLY A 92 14.44 2.88 -3.60
C GLY A 92 13.04 2.71 -2.99
N PHE A 93 12.08 3.55 -3.40
CA PHE A 93 10.68 3.41 -3.00
C PHE A 93 10.08 2.12 -3.55
N PHE A 94 10.22 1.87 -4.86
CA PHE A 94 9.66 0.68 -5.51
C PHE A 94 10.28 -0.61 -4.97
N LYS A 95 11.60 -0.65 -4.73
CA LYS A 95 12.25 -1.78 -4.05
C LYS A 95 11.63 -2.08 -2.69
N LYS A 96 11.40 -1.03 -1.87
CA LYS A 96 10.67 -1.19 -0.60
C LYS A 96 9.28 -1.76 -0.87
N GLN A 97 8.55 -1.29 -1.88
CA GLN A 97 7.25 -1.86 -2.25
C GLN A 97 7.31 -3.29 -2.86
N GLY A 98 8.44 -3.99 -2.86
CA GLY A 98 8.56 -5.35 -3.38
C GLY A 98 8.69 -5.42 -4.91
N PHE A 99 9.11 -4.33 -5.55
CA PHE A 99 9.50 -4.36 -6.95
C PHE A 99 10.96 -4.78 -7.10
N SER A 100 11.24 -5.58 -8.13
CA SER A 100 12.58 -6.00 -8.51
C SER A 100 12.91 -5.55 -9.94
N ALA A 101 14.20 -5.35 -10.21
CA ALA A 101 14.70 -5.18 -11.57
C ALA A 101 14.74 -6.51 -12.33
N GLU A 102 14.71 -7.64 -11.61
CA GLU A 102 14.54 -8.97 -12.18
C GLU A 102 13.06 -9.19 -12.48
N LEU A 103 12.73 -9.25 -13.77
CA LEU A 103 11.36 -9.35 -14.22
C LEU A 103 10.90 -10.81 -14.13
N ASN A 104 9.92 -11.08 -13.26
CA ASN A 104 9.35 -12.43 -13.12
C ASN A 104 8.40 -12.78 -14.28
N GLN A 105 7.92 -11.76 -14.98
CA GLN A 105 7.05 -11.89 -16.15
C GLN A 105 7.86 -12.20 -17.43
N PRO A 106 7.43 -13.16 -18.26
CA PRO A 106 7.99 -13.34 -19.59
C PRO A 106 7.90 -12.04 -20.39
N LYS A 107 8.98 -11.66 -21.08
CA LYS A 107 9.05 -10.41 -21.86
C LYS A 107 7.87 -10.25 -22.83
N LYS A 108 7.39 -11.35 -23.42
CA LYS A 108 6.22 -11.40 -24.30
C LYS A 108 4.91 -10.88 -23.67
N THR A 109 4.80 -10.83 -22.34
CA THR A 109 3.56 -10.43 -21.67
C THR A 109 3.38 -8.91 -21.63
N TYR A 110 4.48 -8.15 -21.46
CA TYR A 110 4.43 -6.69 -21.34
C TYR A 110 5.00 -5.96 -22.56
N ASN A 111 5.86 -6.62 -23.36
CA ASN A 111 6.52 -6.00 -24.50
C ASN A 111 5.49 -5.54 -25.55
N GLY A 112 5.60 -4.29 -26.00
CA GLY A 112 4.64 -3.64 -26.91
C GLY A 112 3.38 -3.08 -26.23
N HIS A 113 3.16 -3.34 -24.94
CA HIS A 113 2.03 -2.80 -24.18
C HIS A 113 2.43 -1.64 -23.26
N ILE A 114 3.63 -1.70 -22.68
CA ILE A 114 4.17 -0.68 -21.77
C ILE A 114 4.98 0.38 -22.53
N LYS A 115 5.02 1.59 -22.00
CA LYS A 115 5.80 2.68 -22.60
C LYS A 115 7.23 2.67 -22.07
N GLU A 116 8.19 2.81 -22.96
CA GLU A 116 9.60 2.99 -22.56
C GLU A 116 9.87 4.45 -22.20
N TYR A 117 10.42 4.68 -21.00
CA TYR A 117 10.81 6.00 -20.53
C TYR A 117 12.33 6.10 -20.48
N LYS A 118 12.90 7.12 -21.16
CA LYS A 118 14.34 7.36 -21.13
C LYS A 118 14.79 7.68 -19.69
N GLY A 119 15.82 6.99 -19.23
CA GLY A 119 16.37 7.16 -17.87
C GLY A 119 15.54 6.48 -16.78
N GLY A 120 14.57 5.63 -17.12
CA GLY A 120 13.85 4.81 -16.16
C GLY A 120 14.37 3.37 -16.13
N GLN A 121 14.45 2.78 -14.94
CA GLN A 121 14.66 1.36 -14.73
C GLN A 121 13.32 0.63 -14.77
N LEU A 122 13.20 -0.37 -15.64
CA LEU A 122 12.04 -1.26 -15.68
C LEU A 122 12.04 -2.16 -14.43
N MET A 123 10.94 -2.17 -13.70
CA MET A 123 10.76 -2.97 -12.49
C MET A 123 9.43 -3.73 -12.49
N ASP A 124 9.44 -4.93 -11.92
CA ASP A 124 8.29 -5.84 -11.79
C ASP A 124 7.98 -6.13 -10.33
N CYS A 125 6.70 -6.25 -9.99
CA CYS A 125 6.24 -6.70 -8.67
C CYS A 125 5.15 -7.75 -8.85
N LYS A 126 5.43 -8.97 -8.38
CA LYS A 126 4.44 -10.04 -8.30
C LYS A 126 3.54 -9.81 -7.09
N LEU A 127 2.22 -9.83 -7.33
CA LEU A 127 1.21 -9.75 -6.28
C LEU A 127 0.99 -11.11 -5.65
N ASP A 128 0.93 -11.12 -4.33
CA ASP A 128 0.50 -12.28 -3.57
C ASP A 128 -1.03 -12.42 -3.67
N PRO A 129 -1.56 -13.54 -4.18
CA PRO A 129 -2.99 -13.78 -4.30
C PRO A 129 -3.75 -13.76 -2.96
N THR A 130 -3.07 -13.90 -1.83
CA THR A 130 -3.70 -13.84 -0.50
C THR A 130 -3.94 -12.41 0.01
N GLY A 131 -3.35 -11.40 -0.65
CA GLY A 131 -3.45 -9.98 -0.25
C GLY A 131 -2.69 -9.62 1.04
N VAL A 132 -2.19 -10.60 1.78
CA VAL A 132 -1.55 -10.40 3.08
C VAL A 132 -0.17 -9.76 2.92
N ALA A 133 0.69 -10.27 2.03
CA ALA A 133 2.02 -9.72 1.82
C ALA A 133 2.01 -8.29 1.23
N SER A 134 0.96 -7.93 0.49
CA SER A 134 0.81 -6.62 -0.16
C SER A 134 0.72 -5.43 0.80
N LEU A 135 0.38 -5.64 2.08
CA LEU A 135 0.25 -4.58 3.08
C LEU A 135 1.58 -4.21 3.78
N TYR A 136 2.61 -5.05 3.70
CA TYR A 136 3.78 -4.96 4.59
C TYR A 136 5.10 -4.56 3.91
N HIS A 137 5.16 -4.60 2.58
CA HIS A 137 6.40 -4.31 1.86
C HIS A 137 6.89 -2.84 2.07
N GLY A 138 5.99 -1.88 2.24
CA GLY A 138 6.36 -0.46 2.33
C GLY A 138 7.06 0.04 3.60
N LEU A 139 7.47 -0.84 4.52
CA LEU A 139 8.06 -0.47 5.80
C LEU A 139 9.49 -1.03 5.89
N GLY A 140 10.50 -0.25 5.47
CA GLY A 140 11.92 -0.59 5.74
C GLY A 140 12.19 -0.61 7.25
N ASP A 141 13.14 -1.39 7.79
CA ASP A 141 14.48 -1.66 7.28
C ASP A 141 14.98 -3.10 7.54
N GLY A 142 16.01 -3.45 6.77
CA GLY A 142 16.84 -4.66 6.79
C GLY A 142 16.92 -5.46 8.08
N GLN A 143 16.34 -6.66 8.02
CA GLN A 143 16.89 -7.94 8.45
C GLN A 143 15.88 -8.99 8.00
N ASN A 144 16.33 -10.00 7.26
CA ASN A 144 15.60 -11.21 6.84
C ASN A 144 14.21 -11.35 7.50
N VAL A 145 13.19 -10.78 6.86
CA VAL A 145 11.82 -10.83 7.35
C VAL A 145 11.21 -12.12 6.83
N GLN A 146 11.06 -13.10 7.72
CA GLN A 146 10.00 -14.09 7.55
C GLN A 146 8.67 -13.33 7.58
N ASP A 147 8.09 -13.14 6.39
CA ASP A 147 6.70 -12.84 6.04
C ASP A 147 5.75 -12.31 7.16
N GLY A 148 5.28 -11.04 7.03
CA GLY A 148 4.00 -10.62 7.64
C GLY A 148 4.00 -9.96 9.02
N VAL A 149 5.07 -9.27 9.44
CA VAL A 149 5.16 -8.60 10.76
C VAL A 149 4.90 -7.08 10.67
N TYR A 150 3.92 -6.51 11.38
CA TYR A 150 3.81 -5.05 11.57
C TYR A 150 5.01 -4.53 12.39
N PRO A 151 5.74 -3.49 11.93
CA PRO A 151 6.91 -2.99 12.64
C PRO A 151 6.51 -2.19 13.89
N LYS A 152 7.45 -2.12 14.84
CA LYS A 152 7.32 -1.26 16.01
C LYS A 152 7.08 0.19 15.59
N GLY A 153 5.99 0.75 16.07
CA GLY A 153 5.56 2.12 15.81
C GLY A 153 4.48 2.24 14.73
N ALA A 154 4.13 1.17 14.02
CA ALA A 154 3.06 1.18 13.03
C ALA A 154 1.72 1.59 13.66
N ARG A 155 0.95 2.42 12.94
CA ARG A 155 -0.43 2.77 13.30
C ARG A 155 -1.37 1.76 12.66
N VAL A 156 -2.21 1.17 13.50
CA VAL A 156 -3.15 0.12 13.13
C VAL A 156 -4.51 0.42 13.75
N GLU A 157 -5.56 -0.22 13.27
CA GLU A 157 -6.81 -0.35 14.01
C GLU A 157 -6.92 -1.76 14.58
N VAL A 158 -7.35 -1.84 15.84
CA VAL A 158 -7.53 -3.09 16.55
C VAL A 158 -9.01 -3.29 16.83
N GLN A 159 -9.48 -4.51 16.55
CA GLN A 159 -10.85 -4.92 16.82
C GLN A 159 -11.00 -5.24 18.30
N PHE A 160 -12.07 -4.75 18.92
CA PHE A 160 -12.49 -5.12 20.26
C PHE A 160 -13.99 -5.32 20.30
N LEU A 161 -14.44 -6.13 21.26
CA LEU A 161 -15.85 -6.42 21.46
C LEU A 161 -16.56 -5.17 21.96
N ASP A 162 -17.59 -4.74 21.24
CA ASP A 162 -18.47 -3.64 21.64
C ASP A 162 -19.92 -4.11 21.53
N LYS A 163 -20.47 -4.49 22.68
CA LYS A 163 -21.86 -4.98 22.81
C LYS A 163 -22.91 -3.93 22.42
N LYS A 164 -22.52 -2.66 22.26
CA LYS A 164 -23.40 -1.57 21.83
C LYS A 164 -23.35 -1.32 20.32
N SER A 165 -22.41 -1.93 19.60
CA SER A 165 -22.32 -1.82 18.14
C SER A 165 -23.21 -2.85 17.44
N GLU A 166 -23.79 -2.49 16.31
CA GLU A 166 -24.66 -3.37 15.52
C GLU A 166 -23.96 -4.66 15.03
N THR A 167 -22.64 -4.61 14.86
CA THR A 167 -21.78 -5.74 14.45
C THR A 167 -21.17 -6.52 15.64
N GLY A 168 -21.44 -6.07 16.87
CA GLY A 168 -20.84 -6.61 18.11
C GLY A 168 -19.36 -6.29 18.32
N HIS A 169 -18.73 -5.56 17.39
CA HIS A 169 -17.31 -5.22 17.41
C HIS A 169 -17.06 -3.80 16.92
N ARG A 170 -16.07 -3.14 17.53
CA ARG A 170 -15.59 -1.83 17.11
C ARG A 170 -14.10 -1.87 16.83
N TRP A 171 -13.67 -1.01 15.90
CA TRP A 171 -12.26 -0.80 15.57
C TRP A 171 -11.76 0.47 16.25
N CYS A 172 -10.60 0.42 16.88
CA CYS A 172 -9.95 1.57 17.50
C CYS A 172 -8.51 1.70 17.05
N ALA A 173 -8.09 2.93 16.78
CA ALA A 173 -6.71 3.24 16.46
C ALA A 173 -5.78 2.83 17.61
N ALA A 174 -4.69 2.17 17.25
CA ALA A 174 -3.65 1.69 18.14
C ALA A 174 -2.28 1.82 17.47
N LYS A 175 -1.22 1.68 18.26
CA LYS A 175 0.16 1.70 17.82
C LYS A 175 0.84 0.40 18.21
N ILE A 176 1.56 -0.22 17.27
CA ILE A 176 2.40 -1.38 17.58
C ILE A 176 3.57 -0.92 18.45
N VAL A 177 3.73 -1.53 19.62
CA VAL A 177 4.82 -1.26 20.56
C VAL A 177 5.87 -2.37 20.50
N ASN A 178 5.43 -3.62 20.30
CA ASN A 178 6.32 -4.77 20.17
C ASN A 178 5.65 -5.91 19.39
N SER A 179 6.42 -6.91 18.98
CA SER A 179 5.94 -8.14 18.34
C SER A 179 6.74 -9.34 18.85
N LYS A 180 6.11 -10.51 18.94
CA LYS A 180 6.78 -11.78 19.27
C LYS A 180 6.11 -12.95 18.56
N VAL A 181 6.85 -14.01 18.29
CA VAL A 181 6.25 -15.28 17.85
C VAL A 181 5.72 -16.02 19.08
N GLY A 182 4.42 -16.33 19.07
CA GLY A 182 3.75 -17.08 20.12
C GLY A 182 4.08 -18.57 20.05
N LYS A 183 3.65 -19.33 21.06
CA LYS A 183 3.81 -20.80 21.11
C LYS A 183 3.01 -21.52 20.01
N ASP A 184 2.03 -20.84 19.44
CA ASP A 184 1.19 -21.23 18.31
C ASP A 184 1.89 -21.05 16.95
N GLY A 185 3.12 -20.55 16.93
CA GLY A 185 3.84 -20.21 15.70
C GLY A 185 3.32 -18.97 15.00
N LYS A 186 2.33 -18.26 15.57
CA LYS A 186 1.79 -17.01 15.03
C LYS A 186 2.49 -15.80 15.64
N ILE A 187 2.49 -14.68 14.93
CA ILE A 187 3.02 -13.42 15.46
C ILE A 187 1.95 -12.75 16.32
N HIS A 188 2.29 -12.42 17.56
CA HIS A 188 1.48 -11.62 18.46
C HIS A 188 2.05 -10.21 18.52
N TYR A 189 1.17 -9.21 18.60
CA TYR A 189 1.55 -7.80 18.66
C TYR A 189 1.16 -7.18 19.99
N PHE A 190 2.09 -6.49 20.61
CA PHE A 190 1.83 -5.66 21.77
C PHE A 190 1.44 -4.26 21.30
N ILE A 191 0.25 -3.82 21.69
CA ILE A 191 -0.36 -2.58 21.18
C ILE A 191 -0.61 -1.57 22.29
N HIS A 192 -0.52 -0.29 21.93
CA HIS A 192 -0.88 0.83 22.79
C HIS A 192 -1.99 1.65 22.13
N TYR A 193 -3.04 1.96 22.87
CA TYR A 193 -4.13 2.83 22.41
C TYR A 193 -3.79 4.29 22.70
N PRO A 194 -3.63 5.16 21.68
CA PRO A 194 -3.32 6.56 21.88
C PRO A 194 -4.35 7.25 22.79
N GLY A 195 -3.86 7.94 23.82
CA GLY A 195 -4.72 8.63 24.79
C GLY A 195 -5.25 7.74 25.93
N TRP A 196 -4.93 6.45 25.92
CA TRP A 196 -5.28 5.53 26.99
C TRP A 196 -4.08 5.31 27.92
N ASN A 197 -4.36 4.87 29.14
CA ASN A 197 -3.32 4.51 30.10
C ASN A 197 -2.61 3.21 29.66
N LYS A 198 -1.28 3.16 29.81
CA LYS A 198 -0.43 1.99 29.48
C LYS A 198 -0.89 0.67 30.11
N LYS A 199 -1.65 0.70 31.21
CA LYS A 199 -2.23 -0.51 31.82
C LYS A 199 -3.21 -1.26 30.90
N TRP A 200 -3.72 -0.58 29.87
CA TRP A 200 -4.62 -1.15 28.86
C TRP A 200 -3.87 -1.67 27.62
N ASP A 201 -2.55 -1.54 27.59
CA ASP A 201 -1.73 -2.11 26.54
C ASP A 201 -1.83 -3.63 26.61
N CYS A 202 -2.09 -4.26 25.47
CA CYS A 202 -2.37 -5.69 25.43
C CYS A 202 -1.68 -6.37 24.26
N TRP A 203 -1.57 -7.70 24.36
CA TRP A 203 -1.19 -8.53 23.23
C TRP A 203 -2.43 -8.86 22.41
N THR A 204 -2.31 -8.78 21.10
CA THR A 204 -3.36 -9.14 20.15
C THR A 204 -2.77 -9.95 18.99
N VAL A 205 -3.64 -10.64 18.27
CA VAL A 205 -3.29 -11.51 17.15
C VAL A 205 -3.52 -10.79 15.81
N PRO A 206 -2.88 -11.23 14.72
CA PRO A 206 -2.95 -10.54 13.43
C PRO A 206 -4.38 -10.42 12.91
N GLU A 207 -5.26 -11.37 13.23
CA GLU A 207 -6.65 -11.40 12.78
C GLU A 207 -7.50 -10.25 13.35
N HIS A 208 -7.07 -9.64 14.47
CA HIS A 208 -7.76 -8.51 15.10
C HIS A 208 -7.11 -7.17 14.77
N ILE A 209 -6.17 -7.11 13.82
CA ILE A 209 -5.41 -5.91 13.47
C ILE A 209 -5.54 -5.63 11.98
N ARG A 210 -5.89 -4.39 11.65
CA ARG A 210 -5.85 -3.88 10.27
C ARG A 210 -5.09 -2.55 10.20
N PRO A 211 -4.67 -2.07 9.03
CA PRO A 211 -4.04 -0.76 8.91
C PRO A 211 -4.94 0.40 9.36
N ASP A 212 -4.37 1.47 9.93
CA ASP A 212 -5.11 2.70 10.29
C ASP A 212 -5.57 3.46 9.03
N LEU A 213 -6.86 3.30 8.69
CA LEU A 213 -7.53 3.86 7.51
C LEU A 213 -7.95 5.33 7.63
N ASN A 214 -7.28 6.13 8.48
CA ASN A 214 -7.52 7.59 8.58
C ASN A 214 -7.30 8.37 7.27
N TYR A 215 -6.95 7.69 6.17
CA TYR A 215 -6.99 8.22 4.81
C TYR A 215 -8.04 7.46 4.00
N ARG A 216 -8.94 8.19 3.34
CA ARG A 216 -9.84 7.60 2.34
C ARG A 216 -9.09 7.51 1.01
N VAL A 217 -9.04 6.31 0.47
CA VAL A 217 -8.58 6.05 -0.89
C VAL A 217 -9.80 5.91 -1.78
N ASP A 218 -9.93 6.80 -2.77
CA ASP A 218 -10.95 6.68 -3.81
C ASP A 218 -10.30 6.04 -5.06
N PRO A 219 -10.84 4.93 -5.57
CA PRO A 219 -10.36 4.29 -6.80
C PRO A 219 -10.70 5.07 -8.07
#